data_AF-A0AAJ0LAM3-F1
#
_entry.id   AF-A0AAJ0LAM3-F1
#
_cell.length_a   1.000
_cell.length_b   1.000
_cell.length_c   1.000
_cell.angle_alpha   90.00
_cell.angle_beta   90.00
_cell.angle_gamma   90.00
#
_symmetry.space_group_name_H-M   'P 1'
#
loop_
_entity.id
_entity.type
_entity.pdbx_description
1 polymer ?
#
loop_
_entity_poly.entity_id
_entity_poly.type
_entity_poly.pdbx_seq_one_letter_code
_entity_poly.pdbx_strand_id
1 'polypeptide(L)' 'MNDRDVAAVFAMSTPWVRGQRHKRVHGLPHILDIDAIHIGSSRRYLRSEVAKVADRLANGQHAAVHGAGK' A
#
# COMPACT_ATOMS: atom_id res chain seq x y z
N MET A 1 -9.33 -1.05 7.27
CA MET A 1 -8.11 -0.51 7.91
C MET A 1 -7.87 0.91 7.42
N ASN A 2 -7.36 1.83 8.25
CA ASN A 2 -6.95 3.19 7.84
C ASN A 2 -5.43 3.25 7.56
N ASP A 3 -4.90 4.41 7.13
CA ASP A 3 -3.45 4.62 6.89
C ASP A 3 -2.58 4.30 8.13
N ARG A 4 -3.07 4.55 9.36
CA ARG A 4 -2.37 4.25 10.63
C ARG A 4 -2.29 2.75 10.89
N ASP A 5 -3.38 2.02 10.67
CA ASP A 5 -3.41 0.57 10.82
C ASP A 5 -2.47 -0.10 9.82
N VAL A 6 -2.48 0.37 8.56
CA VAL A 6 -1.56 -0.12 7.52
C VAL A 6 -0.11 0.16 7.90
N ALA A 7 0.19 1.39 8.33
CA ALA A 7 1.53 1.76 8.77
C ALA A 7 2.04 0.86 9.90
N ALA A 8 1.17 0.51 10.87
CA ALA A 8 1.51 -0.40 11.95
C ALA A 8 1.86 -1.82 11.47
N VAL A 9 1.14 -2.37 10.48
CA VAL A 9 1.45 -3.70 9.92
C VAL A 9 2.86 -3.76 9.33
N PHE A 10 3.30 -2.69 8.66
CA PHE A 10 4.61 -2.65 8.03
C PHE A 10 5.71 -2.08 8.92
N ALA A 11 5.41 -1.78 10.20
CA ALA A 11 6.31 -1.04 11.10
C ALA A 11 6.84 0.28 10.49
N MET A 12 5.99 0.97 9.73
CA MET A 12 6.31 2.21 9.02
C MET A 12 5.51 3.39 9.57
N SER A 13 5.79 4.57 9.03
CA SER A 13 5.06 5.80 9.35
C SER A 13 3.85 6.00 8.42
N THR A 14 2.84 6.76 8.86
CA THR A 14 1.70 7.10 7.99
C THR A 14 2.09 7.91 6.74
N PRO A 15 3.09 8.83 6.75
CA PRO A 15 3.60 9.44 5.54
C PRO A 15 4.17 8.44 4.53
N TRP A 16 4.79 7.34 4.99
CA TRP A 16 5.28 6.30 4.08
C TRP A 16 4.12 5.67 3.29
N VAL A 17 3.02 5.30 3.96
CA VAL A 17 1.81 4.76 3.30
C VAL A 17 1.26 5.74 2.26
N ARG A 18 1.20 7.03 2.60
CA ARG A 18 0.78 8.09 1.67
C ARG A 18 1.72 8.21 0.48
N GLY A 19 3.02 8.11 0.70
CA GLY A 19 4.05 8.14 -0.34
C GLY A 19 3.94 6.96 -1.28
N GLN A 20 3.68 5.75 -0.78
CA GLN A 20 3.45 4.57 -1.62
C GLN A 20 2.20 4.74 -2.49
N ARG A 21 1.10 5.24 -1.91
CA ARG A 21 -0.11 5.54 -2.66
C ARG A 21 0.12 6.59 -3.75
N HIS A 22 0.85 7.66 -3.43
CA HIS A 22 1.22 8.68 -4.41
C HIS A 22 2.05 8.09 -5.54
N LYS A 23 3.10 7.32 -5.22
CA LYS A 23 3.92 6.63 -6.21
C LYS A 23 3.09 5.74 -7.11
N ARG A 24 2.16 4.95 -6.55
CA ARG A 24 1.22 4.13 -7.34
C ARG A 24 0.39 4.94 -8.32
N VAL A 25 -0.23 6.03 -7.86
CA VAL A 25 -1.05 6.92 -8.71
C VAL A 25 -0.25 7.52 -9.86
N HIS A 26 1.05 7.75 -9.66
CA HIS A 26 1.96 8.29 -10.67
C HIS A 26 2.73 7.22 -11.46
N GLY A 27 2.38 5.94 -11.31
CA GLY A 27 3.09 4.83 -11.98
C GLY A 27 4.55 4.67 -11.54
N LEU A 28 4.96 5.31 -10.45
CA LEU A 28 6.31 5.25 -9.92
C LEU A 28 6.54 3.93 -9.15
N PRO A 29 7.80 3.47 -9.03
CA PRO A 29 8.12 2.27 -8.27
C PRO A 29 7.60 2.35 -6.83
N HIS A 30 6.74 1.41 -6.48
CA HIS A 30 6.10 1.33 -5.17
C HIS A 30 6.01 -0.12 -4.68
N ILE A 31 5.84 -0.26 -3.37
CA ILE A 31 5.77 -1.54 -2.64
C ILE A 31 4.31 -1.85 -2.27
N LEU A 32 3.55 -0.86 -1.82
CA LEU A 32 2.13 -1.04 -1.50
C LEU A 32 1.26 -0.99 -2.75
N ASP A 33 1.11 -2.13 -3.39
CA ASP A 33 0.20 -2.32 -4.51
C ASP A 33 -1.19 -2.78 -4.02
N ILE A 34 -1.85 -1.90 -3.25
CA ILE A 34 -3.22 -2.11 -2.76
C ILE A 34 -4.03 -0.84 -2.92
N ASP A 35 -5.20 -0.96 -3.53
CA ASP A 35 -6.11 0.17 -3.67
C ASP A 35 -6.87 0.48 -2.38
N ALA A 36 -6.96 1.78 -2.10
CA ALA A 36 -7.81 2.28 -1.04
C ALA A 36 -9.26 2.37 -1.52
N ILE A 37 -10.16 1.70 -0.80
CA ILE A 37 -11.60 1.89 -0.92
C ILE A 37 -11.94 3.22 -0.25
N HIS A 38 -12.58 4.13 -0.99
CA HIS A 38 -13.01 5.41 -0.46
C HIS A 38 -14.42 5.28 0.12
N ILE A 39 -14.55 5.53 1.43
CA ILE A 39 -15.82 5.67 2.12
C ILE A 39 -15.97 7.15 2.44
N GLY A 40 -16.65 7.88 1.55
CA GLY A 40 -16.62 9.35 1.53
C GLY A 40 -15.19 9.86 1.32
N SER A 41 -14.72 10.76 2.19
CA SER A 41 -13.34 11.28 2.17
C SER A 41 -12.32 10.33 2.83
N SER A 42 -12.78 9.25 3.47
CA SER A 42 -11.93 8.34 4.24
C SER A 42 -11.41 7.19 3.38
N ARG A 43 -10.09 7.00 3.39
CA ARG A 43 -9.42 5.87 2.72
C ARG A 43 -9.41 4.65 3.62
N ARG A 44 -9.91 3.53 3.11
CA ARG A 44 -9.94 2.25 3.81
C ARG A 44 -9.29 1.17 2.98
N TYR A 45 -8.48 0.34 3.62
CA TYR A 45 -7.83 -0.82 3.02
C TYR A 45 -8.47 -2.09 3.54
N LEU A 46 -8.63 -3.07 2.65
CA LEU A 46 -9.04 -4.41 3.02
C LEU A 46 -7.92 -5.08 3.80
N ARG A 47 -8.27 -5.68 4.94
CA ARG A 47 -7.31 -6.36 5.81
C ARG A 47 -6.63 -7.52 5.09
N SER A 48 -7.39 -8.29 4.31
CA SER A 48 -6.89 -9.42 3.52
C SER A 48 -5.81 -8.99 2.52
N GLU A 49 -6.02 -7.87 1.82
CA GLU A 49 -5.07 -7.36 0.82
C GLU A 49 -3.79 -6.83 1.49
N VAL A 50 -3.92 -6.12 2.61
CA VAL A 50 -2.78 -5.68 3.41
C VAL A 50 -1.97 -6.88 3.90
N ALA A 51 -2.63 -7.94 4.38
CA ALA A 51 -1.96 -9.15 4.85
C ALA A 51 -1.22 -9.88 3.72
N LYS A 52 -1.81 -9.99 2.52
CA LYS A 52 -1.14 -10.57 1.35
C LYS A 52 0.13 -9.82 0.95
N VAL A 53 0.12 -8.50 1.03
CA VAL A 53 1.35 -7.70 0.76
C VAL A 53 2.40 -7.96 1.82
N ALA A 54 2.02 -7.96 3.10
CA ALA A 54 2.95 -8.22 4.20
C ALA A 54 3.59 -9.61 4.10
N ASP A 55 2.80 -10.63 3.78
CA ASP A 55 3.27 -11.99 3.58
C ASP A 55 4.24 -12.10 2.38
N ARG A 56 3.90 -11.48 1.24
CA ARG A 56 4.83 -11.39 0.09
C ARG A 56 6.16 -10.74 0.46
N LEU A 57 6.13 -9.65 1.25
CA LEU A 57 7.35 -8.97 1.69
C LEU A 57 8.18 -9.82 2.66
N ALA A 58 7.52 -10.50 3.61
CA ALA A 58 8.18 -11.38 4.56
C ALA A 58 8.87 -12.56 3.86
N ASN A 59 8.26 -13.10 2.80
CA ASN A 59 8.80 -14.21 2.01
C ASN A 59 9.79 -13.77 0.92
N GLY A 60 10.19 -12.49 0.88
CA GLY A 60 11.14 -11.96 -0.11
C GLY A 60 10.60 -11.90 -1.55
N GLN A 61 9.29 -12.11 -1.74
CA GLN A 61 8.62 -12.13 -3.04
C GLN A 61 8.13 -10.73 -3.44
N HIS A 62 9.04 -9.75 -3.48
CA HIS A 62 8.68 -8.40 -3.90
C HIS A 62 9.64 -7.86 -4.96
N ALA A 63 9.10 -7.53 -6.12
CA ALA A 63 9.69 -6.55 -7.03
C ALA A 63 8.91 -5.24 -6.85
N ALA A 64 9.59 -4.10 -6.89
CA ALA A 64 8.89 -2.81 -6.96
C ALA A 64 7.96 -2.84 -8.17
N VAL A 65 6.66 -2.60 -7.95
CA VAL A 65 5.69 -2.67 -9.04
C VAL A 65 5.96 -1.48 -9.96
N HIS A 66 6.40 -1.77 -11.19
CA HIS A 66 6.50 -0.79 -12.25
C HIS A 66 5.09 -0.51 -12.75
N GLY A 67 4.55 0.67 -12.46
CA GLY A 67 3.24 1.05 -12.96
C GLY A 67 3.33 1.27 -14.47
N ALA A 68 2.65 0.42 -15.24
CA ALA A 68 2.30 0.76 -16.61
C ALA A 68 1.41 2.01 -16.55
N GLY A 69 1.98 3.15 -16.95
CA GLY A 69 1.28 4.43 -17.00
C GLY A 69 -0.02 4.28 -17.79
N LYS A 70 -1.11 4.77 -17.21
CA LYS A 70 -2.37 4.99 -17.91
C LYS A 70 -2.40 6.40 -18.49
#